data_AF-A0A6I4TJU4-F1
#
_entry.id   AF-A0A6I4TJU4-F1
#
_cell.length_a   1.000
_cell.length_b   1.000
_cell.length_c   1.000
_cell.angle_alpha   90.00
_cell.angle_beta   90.00
_cell.angle_gamma   90.00
#
_symmetry.space_group_name_H-M   'P 1'
#
loop_
_entity.id
_entity.type
_entity.pdbx_description
1 polymer ?
#
loop_
_entity_poly.entity_id
_entity_poly.type
_entity_poly.pdbx_seq_one_letter_code
_entity_poly.pdbx_strand_id
1 'polypeptide(L)' 'MAISRRKAVKLSSRLQSQGGSNFRKVDLKRAIDGAQRVGMDIGAVEIRPDGTITIRAAGEVASSSNELFERWEERL' A
#
# COMPACT_ATOMS: atom_id res chain seq x y z
N MET A 1 19.58 6.39 -50.02
CA MET A 1 18.94 7.18 -48.95
C MET A 1 17.91 6.30 -48.24
N ALA A 2 18.19 5.83 -47.02
CA ALA A 2 17.30 4.93 -46.28
C ALA A 2 16.61 5.69 -45.13
N ILE A 3 15.29 5.78 -45.20
CA ILE A 3 14.43 6.47 -44.23
C ILE A 3 14.20 5.54 -43.03
N SER A 4 14.88 5.85 -41.92
CA SER A 4 14.76 5.16 -40.64
C SER A 4 13.36 5.37 -40.04
N ARG A 5 12.50 4.36 -40.14
CA ARG A 5 11.19 4.33 -39.47
C ARG A 5 11.36 4.08 -37.97
N ARG A 6 11.44 5.14 -37.17
CA ARG A 6 11.33 5.02 -35.70
C ARG A 6 9.86 4.70 -35.36
N LYS A 7 9.58 3.44 -35.01
CA LYS A 7 8.31 3.05 -34.40
C LYS A 7 8.18 3.79 -33.07
N ALA A 8 7.16 4.63 -32.94
CA ALA A 8 6.78 5.22 -31.66
C ALA A 8 6.34 4.09 -30.71
N VAL A 9 7.10 3.90 -29.63
CA VAL A 9 6.71 3.02 -28.52
C VAL A 9 5.61 3.74 -27.76
N LYS A 10 4.38 3.27 -27.92
CA LYS A 10 3.22 3.78 -27.18
C LYS A 10 3.32 3.29 -25.74
N LEU A 11 4.01 4.06 -24.90
CA LEU A 11 4.10 3.81 -23.47
C LEU A 11 2.77 4.26 -22.82
N SER A 12 1.73 3.43 -22.96
CA SER A 12 0.48 3.63 -22.23
C SER A 12 0.67 3.14 -20.79
N SER A 13 1.22 4.00 -19.93
CA SER A 13 1.19 3.80 -18.49
C SER A 13 -0.23 4.06 -17.97
N ARG A 14 -1.13 3.11 -18.17
CA ARG A 14 -2.45 3.10 -17.53
C ARG A 14 -2.28 2.56 -16.11
N LEU A 15 -1.69 3.37 -15.23
CA LEU A 15 -1.61 3.12 -13.78
C LEU A 15 -2.87 3.60 -13.05
N GLN A 16 -4.04 3.49 -13.68
CA GLN A 16 -5.32 3.82 -13.05
C GLN A 16 -6.33 2.74 -13.39
N SER A 17 -6.26 1.65 -12.61
CA SER A 17 -7.37 0.72 -12.48
C SER A 17 -8.41 1.35 -11.57
N GLN A 18 -9.45 1.87 -12.20
CA GLN A 18 -10.70 2.31 -11.58
C GLN A 18 -11.38 1.17 -10.81
N GLY A 19 -11.93 1.47 -9.63
CA GLY A 19 -13.32 1.11 -9.31
C GLY A 19 -13.64 -0.33 -8.89
N GLY A 20 -12.68 -1.11 -8.43
CA GLY A 20 -12.93 -2.39 -7.80
C GLY A 20 -11.61 -3.03 -7.44
N SER A 21 -11.31 -3.13 -6.14
CA SER A 21 -10.09 -3.78 -5.69
C SER A 21 -10.14 -5.26 -6.06
N ASN A 22 -9.57 -5.60 -7.21
CA ASN A 22 -9.19 -6.98 -7.51
C ASN A 22 -7.97 -7.33 -6.65
N PHE A 23 -8.18 -7.33 -5.34
CA PHE A 23 -7.23 -7.81 -4.37
C PHE A 23 -6.97 -9.29 -4.68
N ARG A 24 -5.71 -9.64 -4.96
CA ARG A 24 -5.31 -11.03 -5.14
C ARG A 24 -4.49 -11.46 -3.93
N LYS A 25 -4.72 -12.70 -3.49
CA LYS A 25 -3.91 -13.35 -2.44
C LYS A 25 -2.40 -13.30 -2.75
N VAL A 26 -2.03 -13.32 -4.03
CA VAL A 26 -0.63 -13.20 -4.49
C VAL A 26 -0.02 -11.83 -4.14
N ASP A 27 -0.81 -10.76 -4.23
CA ASP A 27 -0.33 -9.40 -3.95
C ASP A 27 -0.09 -9.21 -2.45
N LEU A 28 -0.98 -9.74 -1.61
CA LEU A 28 -0.77 -9.79 -0.16
C LEU A 28 0.50 -10.56 0.21
N LYS A 29 0.68 -11.75 -0.38
CA LYS A 29 1.88 -12.55 -0.12
C LYS A 29 3.15 -11.78 -0.48
N ARG A 30 3.16 -11.10 -1.64
CA ARG A 30 4.32 -10.29 -2.07
C ARG A 30 4.61 -9.14 -1.11
N ALA A 31 3.57 -8.47 -0.61
CA ALA A 31 3.73 -7.39 0.36
C ALA A 31 4.32 -7.89 1.68
N ILE A 32 3.80 -9.00 2.22
CA ILE A 32 4.33 -9.66 3.43
C ILE A 32 5.77 -10.11 3.24
N ASP A 33 6.06 -10.84 2.16
CA ASP A 33 7.41 -11.31 1.85
C ASP A 33 8.39 -10.14 1.70
N GLY A 34 7.94 -9.01 1.14
CA GLY A 34 8.73 -7.78 1.01
C GLY A 34 9.06 -7.15 2.37
N ALA A 35 8.06 -7.02 3.24
CA ALA A 35 8.22 -6.49 4.59
C ALA A 35 9.16 -7.38 5.43
N GLN A 36 9.00 -8.70 5.39
CA GLN A 36 9.90 -9.62 6.10
C GLN A 36 11.33 -9.58 5.58
N ARG A 37 11.53 -9.43 4.26
CA ARG A 37 12.87 -9.30 3.67
C ARG A 37 13.64 -8.07 4.15
N VAL A 38 12.95 -6.99 4.51
CA VAL A 38 13.58 -5.79 5.07
C VAL A 38 13.70 -5.83 6.60
N GLY A 39 13.42 -6.99 7.22
CA GLY A 39 13.51 -7.17 8.67
C GLY A 39 12.38 -6.51 9.45
N MET A 40 11.27 -6.16 8.79
CA MET A 40 10.08 -5.64 9.47
C MET A 40 9.35 -6.80 10.14
N ASP A 41 9.20 -6.72 11.46
CA ASP A 41 8.31 -7.61 12.19
C ASP A 41 6.86 -7.17 11.94
N ILE A 42 6.00 -8.07 11.49
CA ILE A 42 4.65 -7.73 11.01
C ILE A 42 3.65 -7.93 12.13
N GLY A 43 3.02 -6.84 12.58
CA GLY A 43 2.01 -6.88 13.64
C GLY A 43 0.59 -6.96 13.10
N ALA A 44 0.28 -6.20 12.05
CA ALA A 44 -1.05 -6.17 11.46
C ALA A 44 -1.01 -5.88 9.96
N VAL A 45 -2.01 -6.39 9.23
CA VAL A 45 -2.23 -6.07 7.82
C VAL A 45 -3.67 -5.63 7.62
N GLU A 46 -3.84 -4.46 7.02
CA GLU A 46 -5.14 -3.86 6.69
C GLU A 46 -5.31 -3.82 5.16
N ILE A 47 -6.42 -4.35 4.67
CA ILE A 47 -6.78 -4.28 3.25
C ILE A 47 -7.99 -3.37 3.14
N ARG A 48 -7.83 -2.26 2.44
CA ARG A 48 -8.91 -1.29 2.23
C ARG A 48 -9.77 -1.69 1.03
N PRO A 49 -11.05 -1.26 0.97
CA PRO A 49 -11.94 -1.53 -0.16
C PRO A 49 -11.43 -1.01 -1.51
N ASP A 50 -10.54 -0.01 -1.49
CA ASP A 50 -9.84 0.53 -2.66
C ASP A 50 -8.67 -0.35 -3.15
N GLY A 51 -8.30 -1.38 -2.40
CA GLY A 51 -7.24 -2.34 -2.72
C GLY A 51 -5.89 -1.99 -2.12
N THR A 52 -5.81 -0.93 -1.33
CA THR A 52 -4.60 -0.56 -0.61
C THR A 52 -4.29 -1.58 0.49
N ILE A 53 -3.06 -2.08 0.53
CA ILE A 53 -2.55 -2.97 1.57
C ILE A 53 -1.62 -2.16 2.47
N THR A 54 -1.98 -2.01 3.74
CA THR A 54 -1.16 -1.35 4.75
C THR A 54 -0.62 -2.43 5.69
N ILE A 55 0.70 -2.48 5.86
CA ILE A 55 1.38 -3.37 6.80
C ILE A 55 1.90 -2.50 7.96
N ARG A 56 1.58 -2.89 9.19
CA ARG A 56 2.04 -2.21 10.41
C ARG A 56 3.04 -3.08 11.16
N ALA A 57 4.06 -2.45 11.75
CA ALA A 57 5.08 -3.19 12.47
C ALA A 57 4.53 -3.76 13.79
N ALA A 58 5.04 -4.91 14.21
CA ALA A 58 4.78 -5.43 15.55
C ALA A 58 5.39 -4.48 16.58
N GLY A 59 4.60 -4.06 17.57
CA GLY A 59 5.02 -3.06 18.56
C GLY A 59 4.75 -1.61 18.17
N GLU A 60 4.32 -1.35 16.93
CA GLU A 60 3.68 -0.08 16.57
C GLU A 60 2.27 -0.07 17.16
N VAL A 61 2.20 0.13 18.48
CA VAL A 61 0.95 0.46 19.16
C VAL A 61 0.40 1.69 18.43
N ALA A 62 -0.90 1.69 18.14
CA ALA A 62 -1.59 2.87 17.63
C ALA A 62 -1.62 3.95 18.72
N SER A 63 -0.45 4.45 19.14
CA SER A 63 -0.27 5.43 20.21
C SER A 63 -1.03 6.72 19.90
N SER A 64 -1.26 6.99 18.62
CA SER A 64 -2.01 8.16 18.17
C SER A 64 -3.50 8.12 18.50
N SER A 65 -4.14 6.96 18.66
CA SER A 65 -5.59 6.96 18.92
C SER A 65 -5.94 7.23 20.39
N ASN A 66 -5.13 6.73 21.32
CA ASN A 66 -5.36 6.94 22.76
C ASN A 66 -4.94 8.35 23.19
N GLU A 67 -3.78 8.85 22.74
CA GLU A 67 -3.37 10.23 23.07
C GLU A 67 -4.33 11.28 22.49
N LEU A 68 -4.86 11.07 21.28
CA LEU A 68 -5.83 11.99 20.70
C LEU A 68 -7.19 11.96 21.44
N PHE A 69 -7.56 10.80 21.99
CA PHE A 69 -8.77 10.66 22.79
C PHE A 69 -8.61 11.29 24.18
N GLU A 70 -7.49 11.04 24.86
CA GLU A 70 -7.18 11.65 26.16
C GLU A 70 -7.13 13.18 26.08
N ARG A 71 -6.51 13.74 25.03
CA ARG A 71 -6.48 15.20 24.79
C ARG A 71 -7.85 15.82 24.47
N TRP A 72 -8.82 15.02 24.05
CA TRP A 72 -10.19 15.48 23.84
C TRP A 72 -10.96 15.52 25.15
N GLU A 73 -10.80 14.52 26.03
CA GLU A 73 -11.41 14.53 27.37
C GLU A 73 -10.91 15.69 28.24
N GLU A 74 -9.61 16.04 28.16
CA GLU A 74 -9.05 17.19 28.89
C GLU A 74 -9.65 18.55 28.49
N ARG A 75 -10.40 18.60 27.38
CA ARG A 75 -11.00 19.83 26.84
C ARG A 75 -12.50 19.96 27.18
N LEU A 76 -13.11 18.96 27.81
CA LEU A 76 -14.46 18.98 28.37
C LEU A 76 -14.44 19.41 29.84
#